data_AF-A0A847A428-F1
#
_entry.id   AF-A0A847A428-F1
#
_cell.length_a   1.000
_cell.length_b   1.000
_cell.length_c   1.000
_cell.angle_alpha   90.00
_cell.angle_beta   90.00
_cell.angle_gamma   90.00
#
_symmetry.space_group_name_H-M   'P 1'
#
loop_
_entity.id
_entity.type
_entity.pdbx_description
1 polymer ?
#
loop_
_entity_poly.entity_id
_entity_poly.type
_entity_poly.pdbx_seq_one_letter_code
_entity_poly.pdbx_strand_id
1 'polypeptide(L)'
;MAVQSQDPSLYEHRDLVPVKRALISVSDKSGLLELAAALAEAGVEIVSTGSTAQTIRDAGHPVTDVAAVTGFAEALDGRVKTLHPAVHSGLLADLRLASHREQLEALGFAPFELVVVNLYPFDQTVAAGKPAADIVENVDIGGPAMVRATAKNHANAAIVVSPLRYNEIVDAVRAGGTTLELRRSLAAEAFVHTAQYDASVANWFLDQEDQAWGAKTVDEDAAADASIDSIFEQTDAYVGYEMFGLRESVLRYGENSHQRAALFTENEGAGIAQATQLHGKEMSYNNYVDADAALRAAYDHERPAVAIIKHANPCGVAVAPEGAADPIAAAHELAHACDPVSAFGGVIAANRVVTAGMAATVAEIFTEVIVAPGFEPAAVEILTKKKNVRLLVLPADFAANPVELRQVSGGFLLQDADRSSAPATEWQLASGAAADADTLAELEFAWRACR
;
A
#
# COMPACT_ATOMS: atom_id res chain seq x y z
N MET A 1 -5.33 34.77 -2.53
CA MET A 1 -6.71 35.11 -2.95
C MET A 1 -7.32 33.85 -3.55
N ALA A 2 -8.45 33.38 -3.04
CA ALA A 2 -9.16 32.26 -3.67
C ALA A 2 -9.70 32.72 -5.03
N VAL A 3 -9.55 31.89 -6.07
CA VAL A 3 -10.13 32.16 -7.39
C VAL A 3 -11.66 32.15 -7.22
N GLN A 4 -12.33 33.27 -7.51
CA GLN A 4 -13.79 33.35 -7.47
C GLN A 4 -14.37 32.42 -8.55
N SER A 5 -15.44 31.69 -8.22
CA SER A 5 -16.15 30.87 -9.20
C SER A 5 -16.76 31.78 -10.27
N GLN A 6 -16.45 31.50 -11.54
CA GLN A 6 -17.09 32.15 -12.69
C GLN A 6 -18.57 31.77 -12.76
N ASP A 7 -19.36 32.51 -13.54
CA ASP A 7 -20.75 32.16 -13.82
C ASP A 7 -20.83 30.74 -14.44
N PRO A 8 -21.54 29.78 -13.82
CA PRO A 8 -21.67 28.42 -14.32
C PRO A 8 -22.18 28.33 -15.76
N SER A 9 -22.93 29.32 -16.25
CA SER A 9 -23.43 29.32 -17.63
C SER A 9 -22.33 29.50 -18.69
N LEU A 10 -21.12 29.90 -18.29
CA LEU A 10 -19.99 30.11 -19.20
C LEU A 10 -19.24 28.80 -19.53
N TYR A 11 -19.56 27.70 -18.83
CA TYR A 11 -18.84 26.43 -18.98
C TYR A 11 -19.52 25.53 -20.02
N GLU A 12 -18.78 25.22 -21.08
CA GLU A 12 -19.14 24.17 -22.04
C GLU A 12 -18.65 22.82 -21.51
N HIS A 13 -19.54 22.07 -20.86
CA HIS A 13 -19.19 20.76 -20.30
C HIS A 13 -18.91 19.72 -21.40
N ARG A 14 -17.88 18.90 -21.18
CA ARG A 14 -17.41 17.87 -22.11
C ARG A 14 -17.23 16.56 -21.36
N ASP A 15 -18.03 15.56 -21.70
CA ASP A 15 -17.84 14.22 -21.15
C ASP A 15 -16.65 13.53 -21.83
N LEU A 16 -16.76 13.33 -23.15
CA LEU A 16 -15.70 12.76 -23.96
C LEU A 16 -14.70 13.83 -24.45
N VAL A 17 -13.42 13.63 -24.17
CA VAL A 17 -12.32 14.49 -24.66
C VAL A 17 -11.36 13.66 -25.52
N PRO A 18 -11.33 13.89 -26.86
CA PRO A 18 -10.37 13.26 -27.75
C PRO A 18 -8.94 13.65 -27.38
N VAL A 19 -8.06 12.66 -27.29
CA VAL A 19 -6.63 12.91 -27.04
C VAL A 19 -5.99 13.33 -28.36
N LYS A 20 -5.49 14.58 -28.44
CA LYS A 20 -4.78 15.08 -29.63
C LYS A 20 -3.32 15.30 -29.35
N ARG A 21 -2.99 15.67 -28.10
CA ARG A 21 -1.62 15.93 -27.67
C ARG A 21 -1.36 15.32 -26.30
N ALA A 22 -0.26 14.58 -26.19
CA ALA A 22 0.14 13.87 -24.98
C ALA A 22 1.51 14.35 -24.48
N LEU A 23 1.62 14.71 -23.21
CA LEU A 23 2.89 15.01 -22.55
C LEU A 23 3.34 13.80 -21.74
N ILE A 24 4.47 13.19 -22.10
CA ILE A 24 4.98 11.97 -21.47
C ILE A 24 6.35 12.23 -20.85
N SER A 25 6.48 12.03 -19.54
CA SER A 25 7.73 12.15 -18.80
C SER A 25 7.77 11.11 -17.69
N VAL A 26 8.37 9.95 -17.96
CA VAL A 26 8.36 8.80 -17.06
C VAL A 26 9.76 8.32 -16.68
N SER A 27 9.93 7.96 -15.43
CA SER A 27 11.12 7.32 -14.89
C SER A 27 11.05 5.80 -15.12
N ASP A 28 9.96 5.16 -14.69
CA ASP A 28 9.62 3.78 -15.03
C ASP A 28 9.03 3.71 -16.45
N LYS A 29 9.66 2.91 -17.32
CA LYS A 29 9.34 2.78 -18.75
C LYS A 29 8.51 1.53 -19.05
N SER A 30 8.04 0.81 -18.03
CA SER A 30 7.15 -0.33 -18.18
C SER A 30 5.91 0.04 -19.00
N GLY A 31 5.64 -0.69 -20.07
CA GLY A 31 4.48 -0.43 -20.95
C GLY A 31 4.56 0.84 -21.82
N LEU A 32 5.67 1.59 -21.78
CA LEU A 32 5.79 2.88 -22.47
C LEU A 32 5.68 2.74 -23.99
N LEU A 33 6.28 1.70 -24.57
CA LEU A 33 6.32 1.53 -26.02
C LEU A 33 4.95 1.14 -26.58
N GLU A 34 4.21 0.28 -25.87
CA GLU A 34 2.85 -0.08 -26.22
C GLU A 34 1.92 1.13 -26.20
N LEU A 35 2.05 1.98 -25.17
CA LEU A 35 1.32 3.24 -25.07
C LEU A 35 1.70 4.20 -26.20
N ALA A 36 2.99 4.41 -26.45
CA ALA A 36 3.47 5.31 -27.50
C ALA A 36 3.01 4.87 -28.89
N ALA A 37 3.03 3.56 -29.16
CA ALA A 37 2.55 2.99 -30.41
C ALA A 37 1.05 3.27 -30.63
N ALA A 38 0.22 3.05 -29.61
CA ALA A 38 -1.22 3.30 -29.70
C ALA A 38 -1.53 4.80 -29.89
N LEU A 39 -0.81 5.68 -29.21
CA LEU A 39 -0.95 7.13 -29.38
C LEU A 39 -0.54 7.57 -30.78
N ALA A 40 0.58 7.06 -31.30
CA ALA A 40 1.04 7.37 -32.66
C ALA A 40 0.07 6.85 -33.73
N GLU A 41 -0.49 5.64 -33.57
CA GLU A 41 -1.50 5.07 -34.47
C GLU A 41 -2.78 5.93 -34.52
N ALA A 42 -3.19 6.48 -33.38
CA ALA A 42 -4.31 7.40 -33.26
C ALA A 42 -4.01 8.83 -33.74
N GLY A 43 -2.78 9.11 -34.20
CA GLY A 43 -2.36 10.43 -34.69
C GLY A 43 -2.17 11.47 -33.57
N VAL A 44 -1.92 11.03 -32.35
CA VAL A 44 -1.64 11.90 -31.20
C VAL A 44 -0.23 12.46 -31.31
N GLU A 45 -0.07 13.78 -31.14
CA GLU A 45 1.24 14.40 -31.01
C GLU A 45 1.83 14.06 -29.63
N ILE A 46 2.94 13.33 -29.61
CA ILE A 46 3.67 13.00 -28.39
C ILE A 46 4.72 14.08 -28.13
N VAL A 47 4.64 14.71 -26.96
CA VAL A 47 5.64 15.63 -26.43
C VAL A 47 6.36 14.98 -25.27
N SER A 48 7.69 14.97 -25.27
CA SER A 48 8.47 14.33 -24.21
C SER A 48 9.84 15.00 -24.01
N THR A 49 10.61 14.53 -23.04
CA THR A 49 11.95 15.05 -22.72
C THR A 49 12.89 13.94 -22.28
N GLY A 50 14.19 14.18 -22.41
CA GLY A 50 15.25 13.30 -21.89
C GLY A 50 15.17 11.85 -22.38
N SER A 51 15.44 10.91 -21.48
CA SER A 51 15.48 9.48 -21.78
C SER A 51 14.13 8.91 -22.25
N THR A 52 13.01 9.51 -21.84
CA THR A 52 11.67 9.13 -22.30
C THR A 52 11.51 9.41 -23.79
N ALA A 53 11.84 10.63 -24.23
CA ALA A 53 11.77 11.00 -25.64
C ALA A 53 12.68 10.10 -26.49
N GLN A 54 13.90 9.83 -26.01
CA GLN A 54 14.85 8.96 -26.70
C GLN A 54 14.30 7.54 -26.87
N THR A 55 13.73 6.96 -25.82
CA THR A 55 13.15 5.61 -25.84
C THR A 55 12.02 5.49 -26.88
N ILE A 56 11.13 6.49 -26.93
CA ILE A 56 10.01 6.54 -27.89
C ILE A 56 10.54 6.68 -29.33
N ARG A 57 11.56 7.53 -29.52
CA ARG A 57 12.18 7.79 -30.82
C ARG A 57 12.91 6.55 -31.37
N ASP A 58 13.63 5.84 -30.51
CA ASP A 58 14.36 4.62 -30.87
C ASP A 58 13.43 3.48 -31.28
N ALA A 59 12.19 3.48 -30.76
CA ALA A 59 11.13 2.57 -31.20
C ALA A 59 10.46 3.00 -32.54
N GLY A 60 10.90 4.11 -33.14
CA GLY A 60 10.42 4.59 -34.44
C GLY A 60 9.17 5.47 -34.38
N HIS A 61 8.76 5.93 -33.21
CA HIS A 61 7.61 6.82 -33.06
C HIS A 61 8.02 8.30 -33.08
N PRO A 62 7.25 9.17 -33.75
CA PRO A 62 7.52 10.60 -33.76
C PRO A 62 7.33 11.19 -32.37
N VAL A 63 8.27 12.02 -31.94
CA VAL A 63 8.23 12.70 -30.63
C VAL A 63 8.78 14.12 -30.75
N THR A 64 8.03 15.08 -30.24
CA THR A 64 8.42 16.48 -30.12
C THR A 64 9.12 16.69 -28.78
N ASP A 65 10.31 17.27 -28.78
CA ASP A 65 11.01 17.59 -27.54
C ASP A 65 10.33 18.78 -26.83
N VAL A 66 10.20 18.72 -25.49
CA VAL A 66 9.64 19.82 -24.67
C VAL A 66 10.33 21.15 -24.96
N ALA A 67 11.65 21.15 -25.19
CA ALA A 67 12.42 22.35 -25.54
C ALA A 67 11.92 23.04 -26.82
N ALA A 68 11.40 22.28 -27.80
CA ALA A 68 10.79 22.84 -29.01
C ALA A 68 9.43 23.50 -28.73
N VAL A 69 8.71 23.03 -27.70
CA VAL A 69 7.45 23.61 -27.24
C VAL A 69 7.67 24.87 -26.42
N THR A 70 8.70 24.88 -25.57
CA THR A 70 8.98 26.00 -24.66
C THR A 70 9.83 27.09 -25.30
N GLY A 71 10.65 26.76 -26.30
CA GLY A 71 11.71 27.63 -26.81
C GLY A 71 12.85 27.86 -25.80
N PHE A 72 12.88 27.07 -24.71
CA PHE A 72 13.86 27.18 -23.63
C PHE A 72 14.72 25.91 -23.59
N ALA A 73 16.04 26.09 -23.72
CA ALA A 73 17.00 25.00 -23.61
C ALA A 73 17.06 24.48 -22.18
N GLU A 74 17.36 23.19 -22.01
CA GLU A 74 17.53 22.60 -20.69
C GLU A 74 18.63 23.32 -19.89
N ALA A 75 18.35 23.59 -18.61
CA ALA A 75 19.22 24.35 -17.71
C ALA A 75 19.20 23.74 -16.31
N LEU A 76 20.26 24.03 -15.52
CA LEU A 76 20.41 23.58 -14.14
C LEU A 76 20.25 22.06 -14.00
N ASP A 77 20.93 21.31 -14.88
CA ASP A 77 20.92 19.85 -14.89
C ASP A 77 19.51 19.22 -14.95
N GLY A 78 18.58 19.93 -15.62
CA GLY A 78 17.22 19.46 -15.85
C GLY A 78 16.20 19.84 -14.77
N ARG A 79 16.61 20.58 -13.72
CA ARG A 79 15.74 21.00 -12.60
C ARG A 79 14.54 21.85 -13.03
N VAL A 80 14.65 22.60 -14.13
CA VAL A 80 13.62 23.55 -14.58
C VAL A 80 13.08 23.27 -15.99
N LYS A 81 13.23 22.04 -16.49
CA LYS A 81 12.88 21.67 -17.87
C LYS A 81 11.39 21.86 -18.24
N THR A 82 10.48 21.59 -17.32
CA THR A 82 9.02 21.63 -17.58
C THR A 82 8.29 22.76 -16.84
N LEU A 83 8.97 23.48 -15.96
CA LEU A 83 8.44 24.60 -15.17
C LEU A 83 8.32 25.87 -16.03
N HIS A 84 7.58 25.77 -17.13
CA HIS A 84 7.45 26.82 -18.13
C HIS A 84 5.97 27.16 -18.40
N PRO A 85 5.61 28.44 -18.60
CA PRO A 85 4.23 28.84 -18.92
C PRO A 85 3.66 28.14 -20.15
N ALA A 86 4.46 27.85 -21.18
CA ALA A 86 3.99 27.12 -22.37
C ALA A 86 3.48 25.71 -22.04
N VAL A 87 4.10 25.05 -21.06
CA VAL A 87 3.66 23.74 -20.56
C VAL A 87 2.44 23.93 -19.67
N HIS A 88 2.59 24.67 -18.57
CA HIS A 88 1.55 24.76 -17.54
C HIS A 88 0.28 25.49 -17.98
N SER A 89 0.35 26.41 -18.96
CA SER A 89 -0.86 26.99 -19.56
C SER A 89 -1.63 25.93 -20.34
N GLY A 90 -0.93 25.08 -21.11
CA GLY A 90 -1.54 23.95 -21.81
C GLY A 90 -2.15 22.91 -20.85
N LEU A 91 -1.59 22.76 -19.64
CA LEU A 91 -2.12 21.88 -18.59
C LEU A 91 -3.30 22.48 -17.83
N LEU A 92 -3.28 23.79 -17.53
CA LEU A 92 -4.22 24.44 -16.60
C LEU A 92 -5.35 25.23 -17.26
N ALA A 93 -5.28 25.49 -18.57
CA ALA A 93 -6.35 26.19 -19.26
C ALA A 93 -7.64 25.36 -19.18
N ASP A 94 -8.68 25.94 -18.57
CA ASP A 94 -9.98 25.31 -18.52
C ASP A 94 -10.69 25.48 -19.87
N LEU A 95 -10.58 24.47 -20.73
CA LEU A 95 -11.09 24.52 -22.10
C LEU A 95 -12.61 24.54 -22.20
N ARG A 96 -13.33 24.46 -21.06
CA ARG A 96 -14.76 24.71 -20.99
C ARG A 96 -15.09 26.20 -21.11
N LEU A 97 -14.11 27.09 -20.86
CA LEU A 97 -14.25 28.54 -20.92
C LEU A 97 -13.67 29.10 -22.22
N ALA A 98 -14.47 29.88 -22.96
CA ALA A 98 -14.02 30.55 -24.17
C ALA A 98 -12.80 31.46 -23.93
N SER A 99 -12.80 32.20 -22.83
CA SER A 99 -11.72 33.13 -22.46
C SER A 99 -10.36 32.44 -22.28
N HIS A 100 -10.33 31.22 -21.72
CA HIS A 100 -9.08 30.47 -21.58
C HIS A 100 -8.57 29.94 -22.93
N ARG A 101 -9.48 29.56 -23.84
CA ARG A 101 -9.12 29.13 -25.20
C ARG A 101 -8.50 30.27 -26.01
N GLU A 102 -9.12 31.45 -25.96
CA GLU A 102 -8.61 32.67 -26.60
C GLU A 102 -7.24 33.09 -26.06
N GLN A 103 -7.03 32.95 -24.74
CA GLN A 103 -5.73 33.22 -24.12
C GLN A 103 -4.64 32.25 -24.58
N LEU A 104 -4.94 30.95 -24.69
CA LEU A 104 -4.00 29.98 -25.24
C LEU A 104 -3.60 30.34 -26.67
N GLU A 105 -4.57 30.69 -27.52
CA GLU A 105 -4.33 31.09 -28.90
C GLU A 105 -3.46 32.36 -28.97
N ALA A 106 -3.77 33.39 -28.19
CA ALA A 106 -2.99 34.63 -28.14
C ALA A 106 -1.55 34.43 -27.66
N LEU A 107 -1.32 33.46 -26.77
CA LEU A 107 0.02 33.10 -26.28
C LEU A 107 0.76 32.14 -27.22
N GLY A 108 0.09 31.59 -28.24
CA GLY A 108 0.66 30.58 -29.12
C GLY A 108 0.90 29.23 -28.43
N PHE A 109 0.12 28.92 -27.39
CA PHE A 109 0.23 27.67 -26.64
C PHE A 109 -0.89 26.70 -27.01
N ALA A 110 -0.58 25.42 -27.05
CA ALA A 110 -1.56 24.36 -27.31
C ALA A 110 -1.82 23.53 -26.04
N PRO A 111 -3.07 23.07 -25.81
CA PRO A 111 -3.42 22.26 -24.66
C PRO A 111 -2.83 20.85 -24.73
N PHE A 112 -2.87 20.14 -23.60
CA PHE A 112 -2.62 18.70 -23.51
C PHE A 112 -3.85 17.99 -22.98
N GLU A 113 -4.34 16.99 -23.69
CA GLU A 113 -5.48 16.17 -23.24
C GLU A 113 -5.05 14.92 -22.47
N LEU A 114 -3.78 14.53 -22.60
CA LEU A 114 -3.18 13.42 -21.87
C LEU A 114 -1.82 13.83 -21.30
N VAL A 115 -1.59 13.50 -20.04
CA VAL A 115 -0.30 13.65 -19.37
C VAL A 115 0.04 12.34 -18.69
N VAL A 116 1.25 11.84 -18.91
CA VAL A 116 1.74 10.57 -18.38
C VAL A 116 3.05 10.85 -17.65
N VAL A 117 3.00 10.79 -16.32
CA VAL A 117 4.13 11.12 -15.44
C VAL A 117 4.12 10.16 -14.27
N ASN A 118 5.14 9.30 -14.18
CA ASN A 118 5.47 8.61 -12.94
C ASN A 118 6.72 9.27 -12.33
N LEU A 119 6.66 9.51 -11.03
CA LEU A 119 7.72 10.20 -10.30
C LEU A 119 8.92 9.27 -10.13
N TYR A 120 10.10 9.85 -9.91
CA TYR A 120 11.26 9.06 -9.53
C TYR A 120 10.96 8.35 -8.20
N PRO A 121 11.34 7.07 -8.04
CA PRO A 121 11.07 6.36 -6.80
C PRO A 121 11.99 6.90 -5.70
N PHE A 122 11.53 7.96 -5.01
CA PHE A 122 12.26 8.62 -3.94
C PHE A 122 12.59 7.62 -2.83
N ASP A 123 11.61 6.82 -2.41
CA ASP A 123 11.77 5.78 -1.39
C ASP A 123 12.85 4.76 -1.77
N GLN A 124 12.93 4.34 -3.04
CA GLN A 124 13.98 3.43 -3.50
C GLN A 124 15.37 4.09 -3.51
N THR A 125 15.42 5.42 -3.72
CA THR A 125 16.68 6.18 -3.68
C THR A 125 17.20 6.30 -2.25
N VAL A 126 16.29 6.52 -1.29
CA VAL A 126 16.58 6.52 0.14
C VAL A 126 17.05 5.12 0.58
N ALA A 127 16.28 4.07 0.24
CA ALA A 127 16.60 2.68 0.58
C ALA A 127 17.93 2.17 -0.04
N ALA A 128 18.39 2.80 -1.13
CA ALA A 128 19.69 2.49 -1.74
C ALA A 128 20.89 3.09 -0.98
N GLY A 129 20.67 3.81 0.13
CA GLY A 129 21.73 4.35 1.00
C GLY A 129 22.59 5.42 0.33
N LYS A 130 22.04 6.16 -0.64
CA LYS A 130 22.81 7.21 -1.34
C LYS A 130 23.15 8.38 -0.41
N PRO A 131 24.26 9.10 -0.66
CA PRO A 131 24.58 10.34 0.07
C PRO A 131 23.40 11.32 0.06
N ALA A 132 23.20 12.05 1.17
CA ALA A 132 22.07 12.99 1.31
C ALA A 132 21.97 14.01 0.16
N ALA A 133 23.11 14.50 -0.34
CA ALA A 133 23.14 15.39 -1.50
C ALA A 133 22.50 14.76 -2.75
N ASP A 134 22.75 13.46 -2.99
CA ASP A 134 22.17 12.73 -4.12
C ASP A 134 20.67 12.48 -3.92
N ILE A 135 20.22 12.26 -2.69
CA ILE A 135 18.79 12.13 -2.37
C ILE A 135 18.07 13.45 -2.63
N VAL A 136 18.65 14.59 -2.21
CA VAL A 136 18.10 15.93 -2.49
C VAL A 136 18.00 16.20 -4.00
N GLU A 137 18.98 15.78 -4.81
CA GLU A 137 18.90 15.91 -6.27
C GLU A 137 17.75 15.08 -6.89
N ASN A 138 17.28 14.03 -6.22
CA ASN A 138 16.16 13.20 -6.68
C ASN A 138 14.78 13.71 -6.22
N VAL A 139 14.71 14.85 -5.50
CA VAL A 139 13.45 15.53 -5.20
C VAL A 139 12.92 16.20 -6.47
N ASP A 140 11.90 15.60 -7.06
CA ASP A 140 11.29 16.06 -8.30
C ASP A 140 10.37 17.25 -8.04
N ILE A 141 10.63 18.36 -8.74
CA ILE A 141 9.79 19.56 -8.72
C ILE A 141 8.84 19.58 -9.91
N GLY A 142 9.35 19.22 -11.10
CA GLY A 142 8.61 19.32 -12.35
C GLY A 142 7.51 18.28 -12.45
N GLY A 143 7.79 17.04 -12.06
CA GLY A 143 6.84 15.93 -12.05
C GLY A 143 5.59 16.25 -11.22
N PRO A 144 5.71 16.50 -9.90
CA PRO A 144 4.55 16.81 -9.06
C PRO A 144 3.79 18.06 -9.51
N ALA A 145 4.50 19.07 -10.03
CA ALA A 145 3.86 20.25 -10.60
C ALA A 145 2.97 19.92 -11.81
N MET A 146 3.45 19.08 -12.74
CA MET A 146 2.66 18.63 -13.91
C MET A 146 1.50 17.73 -13.50
N VAL A 147 1.72 16.80 -12.58
CA VAL A 147 0.70 15.88 -12.05
C VAL A 147 -0.46 16.67 -11.42
N ARG A 148 -0.14 17.57 -10.47
CA ARG A 148 -1.14 18.39 -9.76
C ARG A 148 -1.86 19.36 -10.70
N ALA A 149 -1.13 19.97 -11.64
CA ALA A 149 -1.72 20.87 -12.63
C ALA A 149 -2.77 20.16 -13.49
N THR A 150 -2.44 18.96 -13.97
CA THR A 150 -3.33 18.18 -14.82
C THR A 150 -4.51 17.60 -14.03
N ALA A 151 -4.27 17.06 -12.83
CA ALA A 151 -5.31 16.55 -11.94
C ALA A 151 -6.34 17.64 -11.56
N LYS A 152 -5.86 18.87 -11.29
CA LYS A 152 -6.73 20.04 -11.08
C LYS A 152 -7.64 20.30 -12.29
N ASN A 153 -7.13 20.13 -13.51
CA ASN A 153 -7.85 20.37 -14.75
C ASN A 153 -8.47 19.10 -15.37
N HIS A 154 -8.83 18.11 -14.55
CA HIS A 154 -9.40 16.84 -15.00
C HIS A 154 -10.70 16.96 -15.81
N ALA A 155 -11.35 18.13 -15.80
CA ALA A 155 -12.46 18.40 -16.71
C ALA A 155 -12.03 18.32 -18.18
N ASN A 156 -10.76 18.59 -18.48
CA ASN A 156 -10.21 18.73 -19.83
C ASN A 156 -9.07 17.76 -20.15
N ALA A 157 -8.32 17.27 -19.15
CA ALA A 157 -7.13 16.45 -19.38
C ALA A 157 -7.08 15.20 -18.49
N ALA A 158 -6.58 14.09 -19.02
CA ALA A 158 -6.31 12.87 -18.26
C ALA A 158 -4.86 12.88 -17.74
N ILE A 159 -4.67 12.52 -16.47
CA ILE A 159 -3.36 12.38 -15.84
C ILE A 159 -3.11 10.92 -15.47
N VAL A 160 -1.99 10.35 -15.86
CA VAL A 160 -1.67 8.94 -15.62
C VAL A 160 -0.35 8.85 -14.88
N VAL A 161 -0.41 8.30 -13.66
CA VAL A 161 0.76 8.19 -12.77
C VAL A 161 1.28 6.77 -12.61
N SER A 162 0.54 5.76 -13.08
CA SER A 162 0.90 4.35 -12.98
C SER A 162 0.82 3.63 -14.34
N PRO A 163 1.84 2.83 -14.72
CA PRO A 163 1.78 1.96 -15.90
C PRO A 163 0.59 1.00 -15.91
N LEU A 164 0.07 0.62 -14.74
CA LEU A 164 -1.09 -0.28 -14.60
C LEU A 164 -2.35 0.28 -15.27
N ARG A 165 -2.42 1.60 -15.48
CA ARG A 165 -3.55 2.27 -16.14
C ARG A 165 -3.38 2.43 -17.65
N TYR A 166 -2.24 2.05 -18.25
CA TYR A 166 -1.97 2.32 -19.67
C TYR A 166 -2.96 1.64 -20.62
N ASN A 167 -3.38 0.40 -20.34
CA ASN A 167 -4.36 -0.30 -21.17
C ASN A 167 -5.70 0.44 -21.25
N GLU A 168 -6.18 0.99 -20.12
CA GLU A 168 -7.42 1.77 -20.08
C GLU A 168 -7.34 3.05 -20.92
N ILE A 169 -6.16 3.69 -20.96
CA ILE A 169 -5.91 4.86 -21.79
C ILE A 169 -5.87 4.50 -23.27
N VAL A 170 -5.20 3.40 -23.62
CA VAL A 170 -5.16 2.90 -24.99
C VAL A 170 -6.58 2.61 -25.49
N ASP A 171 -7.41 1.95 -24.68
CA ASP A 171 -8.80 1.67 -25.01
C ASP A 171 -9.64 2.94 -25.14
N ALA A 172 -9.45 3.91 -24.23
CA ALA A 172 -10.13 5.21 -24.31
C ALA A 172 -9.75 5.98 -25.58
N VAL A 173 -8.47 6.03 -25.95
CA VAL A 173 -7.99 6.68 -27.17
C VAL A 173 -8.61 6.02 -28.40
N ARG A 174 -8.66 4.68 -28.47
CA ARG A 174 -9.31 3.93 -29.55
C ARG A 174 -10.82 4.17 -29.61
N ALA A 175 -11.46 4.40 -28.46
CA ALA A 175 -12.88 4.75 -28.36
C ALA A 175 -13.18 6.23 -28.69
N GLY A 176 -12.17 7.02 -29.04
CA GLY A 176 -12.32 8.42 -29.46
C GLY A 176 -12.07 9.46 -28.38
N GLY A 177 -11.63 9.06 -27.18
CA GLY A 177 -11.23 9.98 -26.11
C GLY A 177 -11.46 9.44 -24.70
N THR A 178 -11.03 10.22 -23.71
CA THR A 178 -11.28 9.90 -22.29
C THR A 178 -12.64 10.42 -21.85
N THR A 179 -13.36 9.69 -20.99
CA THR A 179 -14.62 10.14 -20.37
C THR A 179 -14.34 10.98 -19.13
N LEU A 180 -15.32 11.78 -18.67
CA LEU A 180 -15.16 12.57 -17.44
C LEU A 180 -14.98 11.66 -16.21
N GLU A 181 -15.66 10.52 -16.20
CA GLU A 181 -15.53 9.52 -15.13
C GLU A 181 -14.10 8.99 -15.03
N LEU A 182 -13.50 8.59 -16.17
CA LEU A 182 -12.12 8.15 -16.22
C LEU A 182 -11.16 9.25 -15.73
N ARG A 183 -11.30 10.47 -16.25
CA ARG A 183 -10.43 11.60 -15.85
C ARG A 183 -10.55 11.92 -14.35
N ARG A 184 -11.73 11.78 -13.75
CA ARG A 184 -11.93 11.97 -12.29
C ARG A 184 -11.24 10.89 -11.47
N SER A 185 -11.38 9.62 -11.87
CA SER A 185 -10.68 8.50 -11.22
C SER A 185 -9.16 8.72 -11.24
N LEU A 186 -8.63 9.03 -12.42
CA LEU A 186 -7.22 9.33 -12.64
C LEU A 186 -6.71 10.53 -11.84
N ALA A 187 -7.51 11.61 -11.75
CA ALA A 187 -7.13 12.77 -10.97
C ALA A 187 -7.09 12.53 -9.46
N ALA A 188 -8.00 11.69 -8.95
CA ALA A 188 -7.96 11.27 -7.56
C ALA A 188 -6.70 10.45 -7.25
N GLU A 189 -6.38 9.47 -8.11
CA GLU A 189 -5.14 8.69 -8.01
C GLU A 189 -3.90 9.58 -8.07
N ALA A 190 -3.88 10.56 -8.98
CA ALA A 190 -2.78 11.51 -9.12
C ALA A 190 -2.53 12.36 -7.86
N PHE A 191 -3.58 12.84 -7.19
CA PHE A 191 -3.43 13.58 -5.94
C PHE A 191 -2.98 12.70 -4.78
N VAL A 192 -3.48 11.47 -4.70
CA VAL A 192 -2.99 10.45 -3.75
C VAL A 192 -1.50 10.22 -3.95
N HIS A 193 -1.08 9.99 -5.20
CA HIS A 193 0.32 9.73 -5.53
C HIS A 193 1.24 10.89 -5.11
N THR A 194 0.83 12.14 -5.34
CA THR A 194 1.64 13.30 -4.91
C THR A 194 1.62 13.51 -3.41
N ALA A 195 0.53 13.18 -2.71
CA ALA A 195 0.48 13.25 -1.26
C ALA A 195 1.45 12.25 -0.62
N GLN A 196 1.47 11.01 -1.14
CA GLN A 196 2.43 9.99 -0.72
C GLN A 196 3.87 10.43 -0.99
N TYR A 197 4.15 10.95 -2.20
CA TYR A 197 5.47 11.44 -2.55
C TYR A 197 5.94 12.57 -1.62
N ASP A 198 5.10 13.56 -1.36
CA ASP A 198 5.42 14.68 -0.47
C ASP A 198 5.60 14.20 0.99
N ALA A 199 4.83 13.21 1.44
CA ALA A 199 4.98 12.60 2.76
C ALA A 199 6.34 11.88 2.90
N SER A 200 6.72 11.06 1.92
CA SER A 200 8.04 10.40 1.88
C SER A 200 9.20 11.41 1.92
N VAL A 201 9.12 12.47 1.11
CA VAL A 201 10.14 13.53 1.10
C VAL A 201 10.19 14.26 2.45
N ALA A 202 9.04 14.60 3.04
CA ALA A 202 8.98 15.27 4.33
C ALA A 202 9.57 14.39 5.45
N ASN A 203 9.21 13.11 5.51
CA ASN A 203 9.74 12.17 6.50
C ASN A 203 11.27 12.04 6.38
N TRP A 204 11.80 11.95 5.16
CA TRP A 204 13.25 11.92 4.96
C TRP A 204 13.93 13.21 5.44
N PHE A 205 13.37 14.39 5.15
CA PHE A 205 13.96 15.65 5.65
C PHE A 205 13.92 15.77 7.17
N LEU A 206 12.88 15.25 7.83
CA LEU A 206 12.80 15.21 9.30
C LEU A 206 13.94 14.36 9.88
N ASP A 207 14.19 13.16 9.33
CA ASP A 207 15.30 12.29 9.72
C ASP A 207 16.69 12.96 9.53
N GLN A 208 16.84 13.77 8.48
CA GLN A 208 18.10 14.49 8.24
C GLN A 208 18.34 15.67 9.18
N GLU A 209 17.31 16.31 9.75
CA GLU A 209 17.49 17.39 10.72
C GLU A 209 18.20 16.89 12.00
N ASP A 210 18.07 15.60 12.31
CA ASP A 210 18.75 14.94 13.43
C ASP A 210 20.22 14.62 13.12
N GLN A 211 20.65 14.71 11.84
CA GLN A 211 22.03 14.50 11.42
C GLN A 211 22.72 15.83 11.06
N ALA A 212 23.81 16.17 11.77
CA ALA A 212 24.55 17.41 11.52
C ALA A 212 25.03 17.51 10.05
N TRP A 213 24.53 18.52 9.33
CA TRP A 213 24.85 18.79 7.92
C TRP A 213 26.37 18.89 7.69
N GLY A 214 26.97 17.83 7.13
CA GLY A 214 28.41 17.73 6.85
C GLY A 214 29.21 16.76 7.73
N ALA A 215 28.57 15.99 8.61
CA ALA A 215 29.21 14.83 9.24
C ALA A 215 29.49 13.75 8.17
N LYS A 216 30.68 13.15 8.22
CA LYS A 216 31.04 12.01 7.36
C LYS A 216 30.04 10.88 7.57
N THR A 217 29.66 10.24 6.45
CA THR A 217 29.05 8.91 6.32
C THR A 217 28.90 8.19 7.66
N VAL A 218 27.67 8.19 8.17
CA VAL A 218 27.25 7.21 9.18
C VAL A 218 27.44 5.82 8.55
N ASP A 219 27.98 4.88 9.32
CA ASP A 219 28.24 3.50 8.87
C ASP A 219 27.04 2.93 8.09
N GLU A 220 27.34 2.17 7.03
CA GLU A 220 26.37 1.58 6.08
C GLU A 220 25.29 0.69 6.74
N ASP A 221 25.41 0.40 8.04
CA ASP A 221 24.46 -0.38 8.83
C ASP A 221 23.31 0.46 9.43
N ALA A 222 23.35 1.80 9.34
CA ALA A 222 22.35 2.68 9.97
C ALA A 222 21.33 3.32 9.00
N ALA A 223 21.56 3.23 7.68
CA ALA A 223 20.75 3.94 6.67
C ALA A 223 19.58 3.13 6.09
N ALA A 224 19.27 1.96 6.67
CA ALA A 224 18.28 1.02 6.14
C ALA A 224 16.92 1.04 6.86
N ASP A 225 16.76 1.79 7.94
CA ASP A 225 15.47 2.01 8.57
C ASP A 225 15.36 3.52 8.84
N ALA A 226 14.44 4.20 8.16
CA ALA A 226 13.78 5.35 8.79
C ALA A 226 12.99 4.76 9.96
N SER A 227 13.71 4.45 11.04
CA SER A 227 13.21 3.52 12.01
C SER A 227 12.05 4.19 12.70
N ILE A 228 11.04 3.38 12.99
CA ILE A 228 9.88 3.81 13.77
C ILE A 228 10.31 4.41 15.12
N ASP A 229 11.56 4.11 15.55
CA ASP A 229 12.20 4.65 16.74
C ASP A 229 12.29 6.18 16.71
N SER A 230 12.49 6.80 15.55
CA SER A 230 12.50 8.28 15.40
C SER A 230 11.21 8.93 15.90
N ILE A 231 10.07 8.24 15.85
CA ILE A 231 8.80 8.71 16.39
C ILE A 231 8.82 8.77 17.92
N PHE A 232 9.62 7.91 18.55
CA PHE A 232 9.72 7.76 20.00
C PHE A 232 10.89 8.53 20.62
N GLU A 233 11.77 9.12 19.81
CA GLU A 233 12.88 9.93 20.27
C GLU A 233 12.44 11.29 20.84
N GLN A 234 13.15 11.77 21.85
CA GLN A 234 12.91 13.12 22.39
C GLN A 234 13.55 14.16 21.47
N THR A 235 12.72 14.84 20.68
CA THR A 235 13.14 15.93 19.80
C THR A 235 12.34 17.21 20.05
N ASP A 236 12.97 18.36 19.83
CA ASP A 236 12.31 19.68 19.80
C ASP A 236 11.60 19.95 18.45
N ALA A 237 11.71 19.01 17.49
CA ALA A 237 11.12 19.08 16.16
C ALA A 237 9.66 18.56 16.12
N TYR A 238 8.96 18.82 15.01
CA TYR A 238 7.63 18.27 14.77
C TYR A 238 7.71 16.84 14.24
N VAL A 239 7.19 15.89 15.01
CA VAL A 239 7.03 14.49 14.57
C VAL A 239 5.63 14.29 14.01
N GLY A 240 5.53 13.80 12.78
CA GLY A 240 4.27 13.43 12.12
C GLY A 240 4.14 11.91 11.98
N TYR A 241 2.91 11.40 12.09
CA TYR A 241 2.57 10.02 11.75
C TYR A 241 1.37 10.02 10.81
N GLU A 242 1.52 9.38 9.64
CA GLU A 242 0.46 9.24 8.64
C GLU A 242 0.24 7.76 8.33
N MET A 243 -1.03 7.35 8.31
CA MET A 243 -1.45 6.03 7.85
C MET A 243 -2.31 6.22 6.61
N PHE A 244 -1.83 5.66 5.49
CA PHE A 244 -2.53 5.73 4.21
C PHE A 244 -2.89 4.33 3.73
N GLY A 245 -4.13 4.13 3.30
CA GLY A 245 -4.58 2.87 2.75
C GLY A 245 -5.60 3.03 1.62
N LEU A 246 -5.64 2.06 0.72
CA LEU A 246 -6.63 1.93 -0.34
C LEU A 246 -7.80 1.09 0.15
N ARG A 247 -9.04 1.53 -0.13
CA ARG A 247 -10.22 0.76 0.26
C ARG A 247 -10.36 -0.47 -0.63
N GLU A 248 -10.05 -1.63 -0.08
CA GLU A 248 -10.18 -2.93 -0.75
C GLU A 248 -11.65 -3.34 -0.89
N SER A 249 -12.42 -3.30 0.20
CA SER A 249 -13.82 -3.75 0.18
C SER A 249 -14.70 -3.02 1.19
N VAL A 250 -15.99 -2.93 0.89
CA VAL A 250 -17.02 -2.52 1.86
C VAL A 250 -17.53 -3.77 2.55
N LEU A 251 -17.46 -3.79 3.88
CA LEU A 251 -17.94 -4.92 4.68
C LEU A 251 -19.44 -4.80 4.91
N ARG A 252 -20.11 -5.94 5.12
CA ARG A 252 -21.56 -5.99 5.34
C ARG A 252 -22.02 -5.08 6.49
N TYR A 253 -21.24 -5.02 7.56
CA TYR A 253 -21.39 -4.14 8.72
C TYR A 253 -20.08 -4.18 9.55
N GLY A 254 -19.97 -3.29 10.55
CA GLY A 254 -18.86 -3.24 11.50
C GLY A 254 -18.96 -4.31 12.60
N GLU A 255 -18.60 -3.97 13.83
CA GLU A 255 -18.72 -4.90 14.96
C GLU A 255 -20.18 -5.36 15.17
N ASN A 256 -21.13 -4.44 14.94
CA ASN A 256 -22.57 -4.69 15.03
C ASN A 256 -23.29 -4.32 13.72
N SER A 257 -24.44 -4.96 13.46
CA SER A 257 -25.19 -4.85 12.20
C SER A 257 -25.67 -3.44 11.81
N HIS A 258 -25.75 -2.52 12.76
CA HIS A 258 -26.15 -1.13 12.53
C HIS A 258 -24.96 -0.22 12.19
N GLN A 259 -23.73 -0.71 12.31
CA GLN A 259 -22.49 0.03 12.01
C GLN A 259 -22.04 -0.31 10.59
N ARG A 260 -21.62 0.69 9.82
CA ARG A 260 -20.98 0.47 8.50
C ARG A 260 -19.48 0.22 8.69
N ALA A 261 -18.88 -0.57 7.81
CA ALA A 261 -17.42 -0.81 7.84
C ALA A 261 -16.86 -1.06 6.43
N ALA A 262 -15.55 -0.92 6.30
CA ALA A 262 -14.78 -1.22 5.11
C ALA A 262 -13.38 -1.70 5.51
N LEU A 263 -12.77 -2.53 4.68
CA LEU A 263 -11.36 -2.91 4.78
C LEU A 263 -10.51 -1.94 3.96
N PHE A 264 -9.40 -1.49 4.52
CA PHE A 264 -8.36 -0.74 3.83
C PHE A 264 -7.05 -1.53 3.87
N THR A 265 -6.26 -1.44 2.81
CA THR A 265 -4.94 -2.09 2.66
C THR A 265 -3.87 -1.03 2.41
N GLU A 266 -2.71 -1.20 3.03
CA GLU A 266 -1.54 -0.35 2.79
C GLU A 266 -0.83 -0.74 1.49
N ASN A 267 -0.17 0.22 0.85
CA ASN A 267 0.71 -0.04 -0.28
C ASN A 267 1.95 -0.77 0.28
N GLU A 268 2.18 -2.01 -0.13
CA GLU A 268 3.23 -2.92 0.41
C GLU A 268 2.95 -3.56 1.78
N GLY A 269 1.71 -3.54 2.28
CA GLY A 269 1.37 -4.28 3.50
C GLY A 269 1.45 -5.81 3.33
N ALA A 270 1.88 -6.52 4.37
CA ALA A 270 2.05 -7.99 4.37
C ALA A 270 1.30 -8.67 5.53
N GLY A 271 0.06 -8.26 5.81
CA GLY A 271 -0.74 -8.75 6.95
C GLY A 271 -2.00 -9.52 6.56
N ILE A 272 -2.92 -9.69 7.52
CA ILE A 272 -4.23 -10.32 7.30
C ILE A 272 -5.09 -9.56 6.26
N ALA A 273 -4.88 -8.26 6.12
CA ALA A 273 -5.60 -7.44 5.14
C ALA A 273 -5.23 -7.81 3.68
N GLN A 274 -4.05 -8.43 3.47
CA GLN A 274 -3.56 -8.92 2.18
C GLN A 274 -3.73 -10.42 2.00
N ALA A 275 -4.38 -11.11 2.95
CA ALA A 275 -4.61 -12.54 2.86
C ALA A 275 -5.54 -12.90 1.69
N THR A 276 -5.21 -13.98 0.98
CA THR A 276 -6.05 -14.51 -0.10
C THR A 276 -7.11 -15.45 0.46
N GLN A 277 -8.38 -15.14 0.19
CA GLN A 277 -9.49 -16.02 0.56
C GLN A 277 -9.72 -17.11 -0.51
N LEU A 278 -9.46 -18.38 -0.16
CA LEU A 278 -9.61 -19.53 -1.06
C LEU A 278 -11.04 -20.07 -1.13
N HIS A 279 -11.82 -19.91 -0.05
CA HIS A 279 -13.16 -20.49 0.08
C HIS A 279 -14.01 -19.72 1.09
N GLY A 280 -15.31 -20.00 1.11
CA GLY A 280 -16.24 -19.53 2.12
C GLY A 280 -17.02 -18.28 1.74
N LYS A 281 -17.79 -17.75 2.70
CA LYS A 281 -18.52 -16.48 2.55
C LYS A 281 -17.56 -15.29 2.70
N GLU A 282 -18.01 -14.11 2.32
CA GLU A 282 -17.31 -12.85 2.63
C GLU A 282 -16.91 -12.76 4.12
N MET A 283 -15.72 -12.21 4.36
CA MET A 283 -15.23 -11.86 5.70
C MET A 283 -16.08 -10.75 6.32
N SER A 284 -16.42 -10.89 7.61
CA SER A 284 -17.00 -9.80 8.41
C SER A 284 -15.93 -9.00 9.15
N TYR A 285 -16.31 -7.84 9.71
CA TYR A 285 -15.41 -7.04 10.56
C TYR A 285 -14.82 -7.87 11.71
N ASN A 286 -15.67 -8.58 12.46
CA ASN A 286 -15.21 -9.42 13.57
C ASN A 286 -14.35 -10.60 13.11
N ASN A 287 -14.54 -11.10 11.88
CA ASN A 287 -13.65 -12.13 11.34
C ASN A 287 -12.23 -11.62 11.14
N TYR A 288 -12.05 -10.37 10.70
CA TYR A 288 -10.71 -9.77 10.59
C TYR A 288 -10.09 -9.56 11.98
N VAL A 289 -10.85 -9.00 12.93
CA VAL A 289 -10.38 -8.78 14.31
C VAL A 289 -9.95 -10.09 14.97
N ASP A 290 -10.79 -11.13 14.89
CA ASP A 290 -10.50 -12.43 15.50
C ASP A 290 -9.36 -13.16 14.77
N ALA A 291 -9.26 -13.05 13.45
CA ALA A 291 -8.17 -13.66 12.68
C ALA A 291 -6.81 -13.00 12.97
N ASP A 292 -6.77 -11.68 13.09
CA ASP A 292 -5.56 -10.94 13.43
C ASP A 292 -5.08 -11.29 14.84
N ALA A 293 -6.00 -11.34 15.82
CA ALA A 293 -5.70 -11.78 17.17
C ALA A 293 -5.22 -13.25 17.21
N ALA A 294 -5.84 -14.14 16.43
CA ALA A 294 -5.45 -15.55 16.36
C ALA A 294 -4.05 -15.72 15.76
N LEU A 295 -3.73 -14.98 14.70
CA LEU A 295 -2.41 -14.98 14.10
C LEU A 295 -1.35 -14.52 15.09
N ARG A 296 -1.60 -13.39 15.75
CA ARG A 296 -0.71 -12.85 16.77
C ARG A 296 -0.40 -13.90 17.86
N ALA A 297 -1.43 -14.56 18.40
CA ALA A 297 -1.25 -15.61 19.41
C ALA A 297 -0.51 -16.85 18.88
N ALA A 298 -0.79 -17.29 17.64
CA ALA A 298 -0.10 -18.45 17.06
C ALA A 298 1.38 -18.16 16.74
N TYR A 299 1.71 -16.94 16.31
CA TYR A 299 3.05 -16.54 15.90
C TYR A 299 3.97 -16.10 17.05
N ASP A 300 3.46 -15.95 18.28
CA ASP A 300 4.28 -15.78 19.50
C ASP A 300 5.14 -17.01 19.84
N HIS A 301 4.82 -18.13 19.21
CA HIS A 301 5.49 -19.39 19.44
C HIS A 301 6.30 -19.77 18.22
N GLU A 302 7.59 -20.08 18.44
CA GLU A 302 8.47 -20.59 17.39
C GLU A 302 8.09 -22.02 16.96
N ARG A 303 7.62 -22.83 17.92
CA ARG A 303 7.11 -24.19 17.69
C ARG A 303 5.86 -24.16 16.80
N PRO A 304 5.55 -25.24 16.06
CA PRO A 304 4.27 -25.37 15.37
C PRO A 304 3.12 -25.14 16.36
N ALA A 305 2.27 -24.17 16.08
CA ALA A 305 1.28 -23.68 17.03
C ALA A 305 -0.06 -23.40 16.35
N VAL A 306 -1.12 -23.59 17.13
CA VAL A 306 -2.50 -23.28 16.74
C VAL A 306 -3.16 -22.46 17.85
N ALA A 307 -3.80 -21.37 17.46
CA ALA A 307 -4.62 -20.55 18.34
C ALA A 307 -6.07 -20.53 17.84
N ILE A 308 -7.02 -20.67 18.78
CA ILE A 308 -8.46 -20.60 18.53
C ILE A 308 -9.00 -19.40 19.30
N ILE A 309 -9.46 -18.38 18.58
CA ILE A 309 -9.99 -17.13 19.12
C ILE A 309 -11.50 -17.04 18.88
N LYS A 310 -12.21 -16.38 19.79
CA LYS A 310 -13.59 -15.96 19.61
C LYS A 310 -13.83 -14.64 20.32
N HIS A 311 -14.31 -13.63 19.59
CA HIS A 311 -14.55 -12.29 20.14
C HIS A 311 -13.32 -11.70 20.84
N ALA A 312 -12.17 -11.77 20.17
CA ALA A 312 -10.85 -11.35 20.64
C ALA A 312 -10.35 -12.04 21.93
N ASN A 313 -10.95 -13.17 22.32
CA ASN A 313 -10.52 -13.96 23.48
C ASN A 313 -10.06 -15.37 23.05
N PRO A 314 -8.99 -15.92 23.64
CA PRO A 314 -8.56 -17.28 23.34
C PRO A 314 -9.50 -18.31 23.95
N CYS A 315 -10.05 -19.17 23.10
CA CYS A 315 -10.69 -20.42 23.52
C CYS A 315 -9.64 -21.48 23.87
N GLY A 316 -8.49 -21.43 23.17
CA GLY A 316 -7.36 -22.30 23.42
C GLY A 316 -6.20 -21.99 22.50
N VAL A 317 -4.99 -22.11 23.03
CA VAL A 317 -3.73 -22.01 22.30
C VAL A 317 -2.93 -23.26 22.65
N ALA A 318 -2.24 -23.83 21.68
CA ALA A 318 -1.33 -24.93 21.94
C ALA A 318 -0.18 -24.95 20.93
N VAL A 319 0.94 -25.51 21.39
CA VAL A 319 2.12 -25.85 20.59
C VAL A 319 2.21 -27.35 20.44
N ALA A 320 2.78 -27.81 19.33
CA ALA A 320 2.91 -29.22 19.05
C ALA A 320 3.82 -29.91 20.09
N PRO A 321 3.43 -31.11 20.56
CA PRO A 321 4.34 -31.99 21.30
C PRO A 321 5.57 -32.34 20.46
N GLU A 322 6.71 -32.48 21.12
CA GLU A 322 7.93 -32.91 20.45
C GLU A 322 7.76 -34.31 19.84
N GLY A 323 8.21 -34.47 18.59
CA GLY A 323 8.11 -35.74 17.87
C GLY A 323 6.71 -36.10 17.34
N ALA A 324 5.74 -35.18 17.41
CA ALA A 324 4.43 -35.39 16.78
C ALA A 324 4.57 -35.66 15.26
N ALA A 325 3.92 -36.73 14.78
CA ALA A 325 3.97 -37.11 13.36
C ALA A 325 3.33 -36.05 12.45
N ASP A 326 2.25 -35.42 12.92
CA ASP A 326 1.65 -34.23 12.33
C ASP A 326 1.57 -33.15 13.43
N PRO A 327 2.59 -32.28 13.53
CA PRO A 327 2.67 -31.27 14.59
C PRO A 327 1.47 -30.33 14.62
N ILE A 328 0.95 -29.95 13.46
CA ILE A 328 -0.12 -28.95 13.37
C ILE A 328 -1.49 -29.56 13.69
N ALA A 329 -1.73 -30.82 13.31
CA ALA A 329 -2.90 -31.55 13.77
C ALA A 329 -2.89 -31.72 15.30
N ALA A 330 -1.75 -32.13 15.87
CA ALA A 330 -1.61 -32.33 17.31
C ALA A 330 -1.81 -31.01 18.09
N ALA A 331 -1.24 -29.90 17.60
CA ALA A 331 -1.46 -28.58 18.20
C ALA A 331 -2.93 -28.17 18.15
N HIS A 332 -3.63 -28.38 17.03
CA HIS A 332 -5.06 -28.08 16.95
C HIS A 332 -5.90 -28.92 17.92
N GLU A 333 -5.65 -30.22 18.03
CA GLU A 333 -6.37 -31.11 18.96
C GLU A 333 -6.23 -30.62 20.41
N LEU A 334 -5.01 -30.24 20.83
CA LEU A 334 -4.74 -29.70 22.16
C LEU A 334 -5.40 -28.34 22.38
N ALA A 335 -5.30 -27.42 21.40
CA ALA A 335 -5.93 -26.11 21.49
C ALA A 335 -7.45 -26.22 21.59
N HIS A 336 -8.07 -27.11 20.80
CA HIS A 336 -9.51 -27.35 20.84
C HIS A 336 -9.95 -27.99 22.17
N ALA A 337 -9.14 -28.90 22.73
CA ALA A 337 -9.43 -29.57 23.99
C ALA A 337 -9.44 -28.62 25.21
N CYS A 338 -8.86 -27.42 25.10
CA CYS A 338 -8.87 -26.40 26.16
C CYS A 338 -10.29 -25.98 26.53
N ASP A 339 -11.08 -25.53 25.55
CA ASP A 339 -12.51 -25.26 25.69
C ASP A 339 -13.26 -25.55 24.37
N PRO A 340 -13.70 -26.80 24.16
CA PRO A 340 -14.42 -27.20 22.95
C PRO A 340 -15.74 -26.46 22.75
N VAL A 341 -16.38 -26.03 23.84
CA VAL A 341 -17.68 -25.34 23.81
C VAL A 341 -17.49 -23.92 23.28
N SER A 342 -16.50 -23.20 23.80
CA SER A 342 -16.18 -21.86 23.32
C SER A 342 -15.61 -21.87 21.91
N ALA A 343 -14.82 -22.87 21.54
CA ALA A 343 -14.25 -23.04 20.21
C ALA A 343 -15.31 -23.20 19.09
N PHE A 344 -16.54 -23.59 19.42
CA PHE A 344 -17.63 -23.66 18.44
C PHE A 344 -17.94 -22.27 17.85
N GLY A 345 -17.71 -22.13 16.55
CA GLY A 345 -17.82 -20.86 15.82
C GLY A 345 -16.62 -19.94 15.97
N GLY A 346 -15.50 -20.46 16.46
CA GLY A 346 -14.25 -19.73 16.60
C GLY A 346 -13.52 -19.49 15.27
N VAL A 347 -12.45 -18.73 15.37
CA VAL A 347 -11.47 -18.45 14.32
C VAL A 347 -10.17 -19.16 14.69
N ILE A 348 -9.63 -19.94 13.76
CA ILE A 348 -8.43 -20.74 13.96
C ILE A 348 -7.28 -20.11 13.18
N ALA A 349 -6.14 -19.90 13.82
CA ALA A 349 -4.88 -19.57 13.16
C ALA A 349 -3.84 -20.68 13.39
N ALA A 350 -3.10 -21.02 12.35
CA ALA A 350 -1.94 -21.90 12.42
C ALA A 350 -0.69 -21.17 11.93
N ASN A 351 0.43 -21.29 12.66
CA ASN A 351 1.70 -20.66 12.25
C ASN A 351 2.51 -21.49 11.23
N ARG A 352 1.93 -22.58 10.71
CA ARG A 352 2.47 -23.43 9.62
C ARG A 352 1.34 -23.85 8.69
N VAL A 353 1.69 -24.49 7.59
CA VAL A 353 0.75 -25.02 6.60
C VAL A 353 -0.23 -25.99 7.26
N VAL A 354 -1.53 -25.81 6.97
CA VAL A 354 -2.60 -26.70 7.44
C VAL A 354 -2.55 -28.01 6.66
N THR A 355 -2.35 -29.10 7.38
CA THR A 355 -2.25 -30.46 6.84
C THR A 355 -3.61 -31.11 6.65
N ALA A 356 -3.66 -32.22 5.89
CA ALA A 356 -4.85 -33.07 5.82
C ALA A 356 -5.28 -33.61 7.20
N GLY A 357 -4.32 -33.91 8.09
CA GLY A 357 -4.58 -34.35 9.45
C GLY A 357 -5.29 -33.29 10.29
N MET A 358 -4.78 -32.05 10.27
CA MET A 358 -5.44 -30.92 10.95
C MET A 358 -6.82 -30.66 10.33
N ALA A 359 -6.93 -30.67 9.00
CA ALA A 359 -8.21 -30.47 8.32
C ALA A 359 -9.28 -31.48 8.74
N ALA A 360 -8.90 -32.75 8.94
CA ALA A 360 -9.81 -33.79 9.41
C ALA A 360 -10.34 -33.51 10.84
N THR A 361 -9.49 -33.00 11.73
CA THR A 361 -9.91 -32.66 13.11
C THR A 361 -10.81 -31.43 13.14
N VAL A 362 -10.60 -30.46 12.24
CA VAL A 362 -11.47 -29.27 12.10
C VAL A 362 -12.80 -29.60 11.39
N ALA A 363 -12.83 -30.61 10.51
CA ALA A 363 -13.99 -30.92 9.67
C ALA A 363 -15.27 -31.27 10.45
N GLU A 364 -15.15 -31.69 11.71
CA GLU A 364 -16.31 -32.00 12.57
C GLU A 364 -16.75 -30.80 13.43
N ILE A 365 -15.98 -29.71 13.44
CA ILE A 365 -16.21 -28.53 14.29
C ILE A 365 -16.84 -27.42 13.47
N PHE A 366 -17.79 -26.66 14.04
CA PHE A 366 -18.25 -25.43 13.41
C PHE A 366 -17.17 -24.35 13.57
N THR A 367 -16.60 -23.88 12.46
CA THR A 367 -15.51 -22.90 12.43
C THR A 367 -15.87 -21.79 11.45
N GLU A 368 -15.68 -20.53 11.83
CA GLU A 368 -15.98 -19.37 10.99
C GLU A 368 -14.86 -19.11 9.99
N VAL A 369 -13.60 -19.11 10.46
CA VAL A 369 -12.38 -18.78 9.69
C VAL A 369 -11.24 -19.70 10.08
N ILE A 370 -10.43 -20.09 9.10
CA ILE A 370 -9.13 -20.73 9.29
C ILE A 370 -8.11 -19.89 8.51
N VAL A 371 -7.07 -19.41 9.18
CA VAL A 371 -5.97 -18.65 8.57
C VAL A 371 -4.63 -19.33 8.81
N ALA A 372 -3.80 -19.38 7.77
CA ALA A 372 -2.50 -20.04 7.81
C ALA A 372 -1.58 -19.50 6.69
N PRO A 373 -0.26 -19.74 6.76
CA PRO A 373 0.66 -19.47 5.64
C PRO A 373 0.38 -20.33 4.40
N GLY A 374 -0.41 -21.39 4.52
CA GLY A 374 -0.84 -22.21 3.40
C GLY A 374 -1.70 -23.40 3.82
N PHE A 375 -2.22 -24.12 2.82
CA PHE A 375 -2.99 -25.35 3.02
C PHE A 375 -2.47 -26.42 2.06
N GLU A 376 -2.37 -27.66 2.54
CA GLU A 376 -2.19 -28.79 1.63
C GLU A 376 -3.42 -28.95 0.71
N PRO A 377 -3.26 -29.43 -0.54
CA PRO A 377 -4.40 -29.66 -1.42
C PRO A 377 -5.49 -30.54 -0.80
N ALA A 378 -5.10 -31.62 -0.12
CA ALA A 378 -6.02 -32.51 0.59
C ALA A 378 -6.73 -31.82 1.77
N ALA A 379 -6.09 -30.86 2.44
CA ALA A 379 -6.71 -30.07 3.50
C ALA A 379 -7.83 -29.18 2.92
N VAL A 380 -7.58 -28.53 1.78
CA VAL A 380 -8.59 -27.73 1.07
C VAL A 380 -9.78 -28.61 0.66
N GLU A 381 -9.54 -29.78 0.09
CA GLU A 381 -10.63 -30.72 -0.28
C GLU A 381 -11.49 -31.15 0.91
N ILE A 382 -10.89 -31.35 2.08
CA ILE A 382 -11.62 -31.70 3.30
C ILE A 382 -12.45 -30.51 3.80
N LEU A 383 -11.81 -29.35 3.95
CA LEU A 383 -12.43 -28.17 4.58
C LEU A 383 -13.51 -27.52 3.71
N THR A 384 -13.35 -27.56 2.39
CA THR A 384 -14.32 -26.99 1.44
C THR A 384 -15.67 -27.72 1.41
N LYS A 385 -15.75 -28.94 1.98
CA LYS A 385 -17.04 -29.62 2.23
C LYS A 385 -17.97 -28.78 3.12
N LYS A 386 -17.43 -27.94 4.00
CA LYS A 386 -18.20 -26.93 4.73
C LYS A 386 -18.37 -25.69 3.85
N LYS A 387 -19.58 -25.44 3.37
CA LYS A 387 -19.88 -24.31 2.45
C LYS A 387 -19.42 -22.92 2.94
N ASN A 388 -19.45 -22.69 4.25
CA ASN A 388 -19.34 -21.33 4.80
C ASN A 388 -17.98 -20.99 5.43
N VAL A 389 -17.12 -21.98 5.72
CA VAL A 389 -15.84 -21.72 6.39
C VAL A 389 -14.94 -20.90 5.49
N ARG A 390 -14.36 -19.81 6.01
CA ARG A 390 -13.37 -19.02 5.26
C ARG A 390 -12.00 -19.65 5.42
N LEU A 391 -11.33 -19.89 4.30
CA LEU A 391 -9.94 -20.36 4.29
C LEU A 391 -9.06 -19.23 3.77
N LEU A 392 -8.18 -18.71 4.62
CA LEU A 392 -7.33 -17.56 4.31
C LEU A 392 -5.87 -17.98 4.25
N VAL A 393 -5.21 -17.67 3.14
CA VAL A 393 -3.77 -17.84 2.97
C VAL A 393 -3.08 -16.51 3.17
N LEU A 394 -2.14 -16.46 4.11
CA LEU A 394 -1.29 -15.29 4.33
C LEU A 394 -0.39 -15.02 3.11
N PRO A 395 0.01 -13.76 2.87
CA PRO A 395 1.04 -13.46 1.88
C PRO A 395 2.37 -14.14 2.27
N ALA A 396 3.22 -14.44 1.28
CA ALA A 396 4.44 -15.22 1.48
C ALA A 396 5.48 -14.50 2.38
N ASP A 397 5.45 -13.18 2.35
CA ASP A 397 6.25 -12.23 3.11
C ASP A 397 5.53 -11.75 4.38
N PHE A 398 4.54 -12.52 4.88
CA PHE A 398 3.79 -12.14 6.07
C PHE A 398 4.70 -11.74 7.23
N ALA A 399 4.48 -10.54 7.74
CA ALA A 399 5.18 -9.98 8.88
C ALA A 399 4.18 -9.35 9.83
N ALA A 400 4.39 -9.55 11.13
CA ALA A 400 3.63 -8.81 12.13
C ALA A 400 4.01 -7.32 12.07
N ASN A 401 3.05 -6.43 12.34
CA ASN A 401 3.32 -4.99 12.38
C ASN A 401 4.23 -4.64 13.57
N PRO A 402 5.29 -3.82 13.37
CA PRO A 402 6.24 -3.49 14.42
C PRO A 402 5.64 -2.56 15.49
N VAL A 403 4.57 -1.84 15.16
CA VAL A 403 3.85 -0.94 16.07
C VAL A 403 2.37 -1.27 16.16
N GLU A 404 1.75 -0.77 17.22
CA GLU A 404 0.33 -0.82 17.45
C GLU A 404 -0.26 0.59 17.52
N LEU A 405 -1.27 0.83 16.68
CA LEU A 405 -2.07 2.04 16.71
C LEU A 405 -3.37 1.79 17.46
N ARG A 406 -3.63 2.61 18.49
CA ARG A 406 -4.88 2.57 19.25
C ARG A 406 -5.60 3.91 19.16
N GLN A 407 -6.76 3.91 18.50
CA GLN A 407 -7.61 5.10 18.46
C GLN A 407 -8.06 5.51 19.87
N VAL A 408 -7.98 6.81 20.16
CA VAL A 408 -8.58 7.45 21.34
C VAL A 408 -9.44 8.63 20.92
N SER A 409 -10.33 9.13 21.78
CA SER A 409 -11.19 10.26 21.41
C SER A 409 -10.35 11.51 21.13
N GLY A 410 -10.40 12.01 19.89
CA GLY A 410 -9.64 13.18 19.45
C GLY A 410 -8.23 12.89 18.92
N GLY A 411 -7.79 11.63 18.86
CA GLY A 411 -6.46 11.26 18.35
C GLY A 411 -6.20 9.75 18.34
N PHE A 412 -4.94 9.36 18.49
CA PHE A 412 -4.49 7.97 18.57
C PHE A 412 -3.25 7.86 19.47
N LEU A 413 -3.01 6.65 19.98
CA LEU A 413 -1.77 6.25 20.64
C LEU A 413 -0.99 5.35 19.68
N LEU A 414 0.33 5.47 19.68
CA LEU A 414 1.25 4.60 18.96
C LEU A 414 2.24 4.03 19.98
N GLN A 415 2.52 2.74 19.87
CA GLN A 415 3.50 2.03 20.72
C GLN A 415 4.16 0.91 19.94
N ASP A 416 5.29 0.42 20.42
CA ASP A 416 5.87 -0.84 19.93
C ASP A 416 4.89 -2.00 20.14
N ALA A 417 4.84 -2.90 19.16
CA ALA A 417 4.15 -4.17 19.33
C ALA A 417 4.90 -5.01 20.38
N ASP A 418 4.19 -5.46 21.42
CA ASP A 418 4.81 -6.32 22.43
C ASP A 418 5.23 -7.65 21.81
N ARG A 419 6.53 -7.92 21.74
CA ARG A 419 7.10 -9.17 21.18
C ARG A 419 8.12 -9.81 22.12
N SER A 420 8.30 -9.24 23.31
CA SER A 420 9.37 -9.62 24.21
C SER A 420 8.84 -10.53 25.30
N SER A 421 9.46 -11.69 25.46
CA SER A 421 9.26 -12.54 26.63
C SER A 421 10.62 -12.84 27.24
N ALA A 422 10.82 -12.49 28.52
CA ALA A 422 12.05 -12.83 29.23
C ALA A 422 12.21 -14.36 29.24
N PRO A 423 13.37 -14.91 28.84
CA PRO A 423 13.62 -16.35 28.86
C PRO A 423 13.58 -16.87 30.30
N ALA A 424 13.22 -18.14 30.50
CA ALA A 424 13.12 -18.69 31.85
C ALA A 424 14.44 -18.64 32.64
N THR A 425 15.57 -18.52 31.96
CA THR A 425 16.90 -18.32 32.57
C THR A 425 17.03 -17.02 33.34
N GLU A 426 16.18 -16.02 33.08
CA GLU A 426 16.15 -14.73 33.77
C GLU A 426 15.11 -14.69 34.89
N TRP A 427 14.30 -15.74 35.05
CA TRP A 427 13.25 -15.77 36.06
C TRP A 427 13.81 -16.03 37.45
N GLN A 428 13.24 -15.35 38.45
CA GLN A 428 13.58 -15.56 39.84
C GLN A 428 12.57 -16.49 40.52
N LEU A 429 13.03 -17.64 41.02
CA LEU A 429 12.21 -18.54 41.83
C LEU A 429 11.97 -17.93 43.22
N ALA A 430 10.75 -17.45 43.47
CA ALA A 430 10.39 -16.84 44.75
C ALA A 430 10.28 -17.86 45.90
N SER A 431 9.78 -19.08 45.64
CA SER A 431 9.60 -20.14 46.62
C SER A 431 9.34 -21.50 45.95
N GLY A 432 9.47 -22.59 46.71
CA GLY A 432 9.20 -23.95 46.23
C GLY A 432 10.42 -24.67 45.64
N ALA A 433 10.20 -25.87 45.08
CA ALA A 433 11.22 -26.59 44.32
C ALA A 433 11.34 -26.00 42.91
N ALA A 434 12.54 -26.06 42.32
CA ALA A 434 12.74 -25.68 40.93
C ALA A 434 11.94 -26.59 39.99
N ALA A 435 11.37 -25.99 38.93
CA ALA A 435 10.72 -26.74 37.86
C ALA A 435 11.72 -27.65 37.16
N ASP A 436 11.30 -28.86 36.81
CA ASP A 436 12.04 -29.69 35.84
C ASP A 436 11.91 -29.10 34.42
N ALA A 437 12.66 -29.67 33.47
CA ALA A 437 12.73 -29.13 32.11
C ALA A 437 11.36 -29.09 31.41
N ASP A 438 10.54 -30.13 31.60
CA ASP A 438 9.22 -30.23 30.99
C ASP A 438 8.26 -29.19 31.59
N THR A 439 8.25 -29.08 32.92
CA THR A 439 7.45 -28.06 33.63
C THR A 439 7.88 -26.65 33.26
N LEU A 440 9.18 -26.40 33.10
CA LEU A 440 9.70 -25.10 32.70
C LEU A 440 9.28 -24.72 31.28
N ALA A 441 9.31 -25.67 30.34
CA ALA A 441 8.84 -25.46 28.98
C ALA A 441 7.34 -25.16 28.90
N GLU A 442 6.52 -25.79 29.75
CA GLU A 442 5.10 -25.48 29.89
C GLU A 442 4.87 -24.09 30.52
N LEU A 443 5.68 -23.69 31.50
CA LEU A 443 5.63 -22.34 32.06
C LEU A 443 6.02 -21.28 31.03
N GLU A 444 7.04 -21.51 30.21
CA GLU A 444 7.43 -20.61 29.11
C GLU A 444 6.33 -20.49 28.05
N PHE A 445 5.70 -21.61 27.71
CA PHE A 445 4.52 -21.62 26.85
C PHE A 445 3.39 -20.76 27.44
N ALA A 446 3.01 -21.02 28.70
CA ALA A 446 1.95 -20.29 29.38
C ALA A 446 2.27 -18.80 29.55
N TRP A 447 3.53 -18.45 29.83
CA TRP A 447 3.99 -17.07 29.95
C TRP A 447 3.76 -16.28 28.65
N ARG A 448 4.13 -16.88 27.50
CA ARG A 448 3.90 -16.27 26.19
C ARG A 448 2.41 -16.20 25.83
N ALA A 449 1.65 -17.26 26.11
CA ALA A 449 0.22 -17.33 25.79
C ALA A 449 -0.68 -16.40 26.65
N CYS A 450 -0.16 -15.87 27.76
CA CYS A 450 -0.87 -14.90 28.61
C CYS A 450 -0.88 -13.47 28.05
N ARG A 451 -0.04 -13.18 27.06
CA ARG A 451 0.00 -11.90 26.34
C ARG A 451 -1.17 -11.80 25.38
#